data_AF-A0A535L2T2-F1
#
_entry.id   AF-A0A535L2T2-F1
#
_cell.length_a   1.000
_cell.length_b   1.000
_cell.length_c   1.000
_cell.angle_alpha   90.00
_cell.angle_beta   90.00
_cell.angle_gamma   90.00
#
_symmetry.space_group_name_H-M   'P 1'
#
loop_
_entity.id
_entity.type
_entity.pdbx_description
1 polymer ?
#
loop_
_entity_poly.entity_id
_entity_poly.type
_entity_poly.pdbx_seq_one_letter_code
_entity_poly.pdbx_strand_id
1 'polypeptide(L)'
;MLGEQASKRPHGGGLAGALLAADEHTADRRHDGVQDQGQLHRVLADDRSKGVGVTVERGAHSPKNRGRPQSLSARAATRTPAAIDEAPGAGTATVGADNRRVRSSLHTPLCDLLDVRYPILNAGIGWAAGPELAAAVSNAGGFGVLGGGSSPIELVAARIAKTRSLTSAPFGVNVIIAETDPGDDVLLRDLIAAISELDVAAIVLFWGDPTPYVDAPHRHHKKVLIQVGSAAEAKAAVAAGVDAVIVQGFEAGGHVRGTTSIWELLPETVRAVKPALVLASGGVGDGAGIARALQLGAHGVSLGTRFVACDETPVHPAYKQRIVDAKAEDTVYNSLYDVWWPDAPHRTLRNKTLAEWEAAGCPPSGSRPGEGTSIGHRTSATGEWTEWPRYAIGTAPPDFDGDIEYAPMWAGTSVSVVNDIKPAGEIVRDLVHDAEVARAG
;
A
#
# COMPACT_ATOMS: atom_id res chain seq x y z
N MET A 1 59.04 40.09 -35.77
CA MET A 1 59.05 39.02 -36.80
C MET A 1 57.59 38.73 -37.12
N LEU A 2 56.90 39.52 -37.96
CA LEU A 2 56.86 39.55 -39.44
C LEU A 2 56.49 38.23 -40.14
N GLY A 3 55.42 38.30 -40.95
CA GLY A 3 54.91 37.33 -41.94
C GLY A 3 53.57 36.72 -41.53
N GLU A 4 52.36 37.18 -41.89
CA GLU A 4 51.80 37.66 -43.18
C GLU A 4 51.93 36.66 -44.34
N GLN A 5 50.82 36.03 -44.75
CA GLN A 5 50.18 36.30 -46.05
C GLN A 5 48.84 35.56 -46.24
N ALA A 6 47.91 36.29 -46.86
CA ALA A 6 46.58 35.91 -47.29
C ALA A 6 46.53 35.62 -48.80
N SER A 7 45.51 34.90 -49.30
CA SER A 7 44.90 35.13 -50.64
C SER A 7 43.63 34.26 -50.81
N LYS A 8 42.42 34.85 -50.75
CA LYS A 8 41.52 35.29 -51.85
C LYS A 8 40.51 34.23 -52.37
N ARG A 9 39.21 34.57 -52.19
CA ARG A 9 38.00 34.14 -52.93
C ARG A 9 38.00 34.78 -54.37
N PRO A 10 36.94 34.80 -55.24
CA PRO A 10 35.50 34.46 -55.07
C PRO A 10 34.72 33.94 -56.33
N HIS A 11 33.38 34.00 -56.22
CA HIS A 11 32.29 34.00 -57.23
C HIS A 11 31.40 32.74 -57.20
N GLY A 12 30.06 32.81 -57.19
CA GLY A 12 29.11 33.92 -57.22
C GLY A 12 27.67 33.42 -57.44
N GLY A 13 26.69 34.32 -57.23
CA GLY A 13 25.28 34.22 -57.66
C GLY A 13 24.42 33.22 -56.87
N GLY A 14 23.22 33.53 -56.36
CA GLY A 14 22.13 34.37 -56.85
C GLY A 14 20.85 33.56 -56.54
N LEU A 15 20.05 33.97 -55.55
CA LEU A 15 18.74 34.64 -55.68
C LEU A 15 17.53 33.70 -55.56
N ALA A 16 16.68 34.03 -54.58
CA ALA A 16 15.21 33.89 -54.50
C ALA A 16 14.60 32.47 -54.57
N GLY A 17 13.54 32.13 -53.85
CA GLY A 17 12.60 32.92 -53.05
C GLY A 17 11.68 32.00 -52.25
N ALA A 18 10.94 32.63 -51.35
CA ALA A 18 10.04 32.05 -50.35
C ALA A 18 8.79 31.37 -50.94
N LEU A 19 8.20 30.39 -50.24
CA LEU A 19 6.93 30.54 -49.51
C LEU A 19 6.49 29.21 -48.84
N LEU A 20 6.11 29.33 -47.57
CA LEU A 20 4.96 28.72 -46.86
C LEU A 20 4.16 27.58 -47.52
N ALA A 21 3.95 26.48 -46.79
CA ALA A 21 2.64 26.07 -46.25
C ALA A 21 2.71 24.73 -45.49
N ALA A 22 1.73 24.54 -44.62
CA ALA A 22 1.59 23.52 -43.59
C ALA A 22 0.91 22.22 -44.05
N ASP A 23 0.93 21.25 -43.14
CA ASP A 23 0.01 20.13 -42.87
C ASP A 23 -0.31 19.09 -43.97
N GLU A 24 -0.05 17.82 -43.69
CA GLU A 24 -1.08 16.89 -43.18
C GLU A 24 -0.54 15.44 -43.03
N HIS A 25 -1.18 14.73 -42.10
CA HIS A 25 -1.07 13.31 -41.77
C HIS A 25 -1.00 12.34 -42.95
N THR A 26 -0.32 11.20 -42.76
CA THR A 26 -0.92 9.87 -43.02
C THR A 26 -0.16 8.76 -42.30
N ALA A 27 -0.95 7.82 -41.80
CA ALA A 27 -0.57 6.63 -41.05
C ALA A 27 -0.16 5.46 -41.96
N ASP A 28 0.17 4.35 -41.30
CA ASP A 28 0.11 2.96 -41.76
C ASP A 28 1.38 2.38 -42.43
N ARG A 29 2.13 1.60 -41.65
CA ARG A 29 2.73 0.34 -42.14
C ARG A 29 2.71 -0.73 -41.06
N ARG A 30 1.81 -1.67 -41.24
CA ARG A 30 1.82 -3.01 -40.65
C ARG A 30 3.08 -3.77 -41.07
N HIS A 31 3.62 -4.57 -40.16
CA HIS A 31 4.41 -5.74 -40.52
C HIS A 31 3.98 -6.92 -39.65
N ASP A 32 3.35 -7.88 -40.32
CA ASP A 32 3.03 -9.21 -39.80
C ASP A 32 4.32 -10.03 -39.70
N GLY A 33 4.44 -10.82 -38.63
CA GLY A 33 5.57 -11.71 -38.41
C GLY A 33 5.41 -12.54 -37.14
N VAL A 34 4.36 -13.36 -37.10
CA VAL A 34 4.14 -14.40 -36.09
C VAL A 34 5.23 -15.47 -36.19
N GLN A 35 5.96 -15.73 -35.11
CA GLN A 35 6.30 -17.09 -34.67
C GLN A 35 6.92 -17.09 -33.27
N ASP A 36 6.43 -18.03 -32.45
CA ASP A 36 6.88 -18.48 -31.13
C ASP A 36 6.37 -17.75 -29.88
N GLN A 37 5.06 -17.86 -29.64
CA GLN A 37 4.46 -17.72 -28.30
C GLN A 37 4.03 -19.09 -27.78
N GLY A 38 4.68 -19.54 -26.70
CA GLY A 38 4.37 -20.81 -26.08
C GLY A 38 5.14 -21.08 -24.80
N GLN A 39 5.28 -20.10 -23.90
CA GLN A 39 5.72 -20.31 -22.51
C GLN A 39 5.54 -19.04 -21.67
N LEU A 40 4.31 -18.73 -21.25
CA LEU A 40 4.08 -17.84 -20.09
C LEU A 40 2.76 -18.07 -19.33
N HIS A 41 1.95 -19.06 -19.73
CA HIS A 41 0.84 -19.56 -18.92
C HIS A 41 1.15 -20.98 -18.44
N ARG A 42 1.84 -21.09 -17.32
CA ARG A 42 1.83 -22.34 -16.52
C ARG A 42 2.09 -22.17 -15.02
N VAL A 43 1.86 -20.98 -14.45
CA VAL A 43 1.90 -20.79 -12.99
C VAL A 43 0.58 -20.26 -12.40
N LEU A 44 -0.44 -19.98 -13.22
CA LEU A 44 -1.74 -19.50 -12.73
C LEU A 44 -2.99 -20.13 -13.40
N ALA A 45 -2.88 -21.30 -14.02
CA ALA A 45 -4.05 -22.08 -14.42
C ALA A 45 -3.66 -23.53 -14.78
N ASP A 46 -3.83 -24.45 -13.84
CA ASP A 46 -4.07 -25.88 -14.12
C ASP A 46 -4.88 -26.41 -12.94
N ASP A 47 -6.20 -26.62 -13.10
CA ASP A 47 -6.70 -27.88 -13.65
C ASP A 47 -8.24 -27.92 -13.52
N ARG A 48 -8.95 -27.92 -14.65
CA ARG A 48 -10.30 -28.51 -14.73
C ARG A 48 -10.15 -29.76 -15.58
N SER A 49 -10.45 -30.92 -15.04
CA SER A 49 -11.57 -31.74 -15.55
C SER A 49 -11.76 -33.06 -14.80
N LYS A 50 -13.01 -33.53 -14.90
CA LYS A 50 -13.50 -34.92 -14.79
C LYS A 50 -14.06 -35.32 -13.43
N GLY A 51 -15.39 -35.27 -13.41
CA GLY A 51 -16.20 -35.85 -12.36
C GLY A 51 -16.06 -37.38 -12.29
N VAL A 52 -16.27 -37.87 -11.07
CA VAL A 52 -16.76 -39.20 -10.79
C VAL A 52 -17.81 -39.02 -9.71
N GLY A 53 -19.06 -39.36 -10.04
CA GLY A 53 -20.16 -39.36 -9.08
C GLY A 53 -19.95 -40.46 -8.05
N VAL A 54 -20.21 -40.16 -6.79
CA VAL A 54 -20.48 -41.17 -5.77
C VAL A 54 -21.68 -40.73 -4.94
N THR A 55 -22.64 -41.64 -4.95
CA THR A 55 -23.93 -41.68 -4.28
C THR A 55 -23.82 -41.52 -2.76
N VAL A 56 -24.77 -40.76 -2.19
CA VAL A 56 -25.05 -40.72 -0.76
C VAL A 56 -25.98 -41.89 -0.43
N GLU A 57 -25.54 -42.81 0.44
CA GLU A 57 -26.44 -43.69 1.17
C GLU A 57 -26.27 -43.55 2.68
N ARG A 58 -27.42 -43.38 3.33
CA ARG A 58 -27.62 -43.46 4.77
C ARG A 58 -27.68 -44.93 5.18
N GLY A 59 -27.04 -45.28 6.29
CA GLY A 59 -27.22 -46.57 6.93
C GLY A 59 -26.78 -46.55 8.38
N ALA A 60 -27.75 -46.66 9.28
CA ALA A 60 -27.58 -46.80 10.73
C ALA A 60 -26.73 -48.02 11.10
N HIS A 61 -26.22 -48.08 12.34
CA HIS A 61 -26.35 -49.19 13.31
C HIS A 61 -25.47 -48.92 14.56
N SER A 62 -26.10 -48.88 15.73
CA SER A 62 -25.51 -48.96 17.08
C SER A 62 -25.71 -50.40 17.61
N PRO A 63 -25.35 -50.78 18.87
CA PRO A 63 -24.22 -50.42 19.74
C PRO A 63 -23.58 -51.67 20.41
N LYS A 64 -22.38 -51.60 21.02
CA LYS A 64 -21.97 -52.48 22.15
C LYS A 64 -20.98 -51.83 23.13
N ASN A 65 -21.56 -51.31 24.21
CA ASN A 65 -21.25 -51.49 25.63
C ASN A 65 -19.92 -52.19 26.05
N ARG A 66 -19.12 -51.56 26.95
CA ARG A 66 -18.72 -52.07 28.29
C ARG A 66 -17.61 -51.24 28.95
N GLY A 67 -17.79 -50.93 30.24
CA GLY A 67 -16.69 -50.94 31.22
C GLY A 67 -16.30 -49.63 31.92
N ARG A 68 -17.01 -49.30 33.01
CA ARG A 68 -16.47 -48.55 34.18
C ARG A 68 -16.16 -49.58 35.29
N PRO A 69 -15.24 -49.31 36.24
CA PRO A 69 -15.66 -48.73 37.53
C PRO A 69 -14.61 -47.80 38.22
N GLN A 70 -15.07 -46.73 38.90
CA GLN A 70 -15.05 -46.49 40.37
C GLN A 70 -13.78 -45.77 40.88
N SER A 71 -13.84 -44.48 41.25
CA SER A 71 -14.30 -43.86 42.52
C SER A 71 -13.24 -43.88 43.62
N LEU A 72 -12.95 -42.72 44.22
CA LEU A 72 -12.90 -42.51 45.68
C LEU A 72 -12.84 -41.01 46.02
N SER A 73 -13.48 -40.67 47.13
CA SER A 73 -13.87 -39.35 47.63
C SER A 73 -13.19 -39.03 48.97
N ALA A 74 -13.02 -37.73 49.30
CA ALA A 74 -13.27 -37.08 50.61
C ALA A 74 -12.76 -35.61 50.54
N ARG A 75 -13.59 -34.55 50.69
CA ARG A 75 -14.13 -33.89 51.92
C ARG A 75 -13.04 -33.47 52.91
N ALA A 76 -13.02 -32.32 53.59
CA ALA A 76 -13.77 -31.05 53.74
C ALA A 76 -12.82 -30.13 54.59
N ALA A 77 -12.95 -28.82 54.83
CA ALA A 77 -14.04 -28.04 55.43
C ALA A 77 -13.57 -26.55 55.55
N THR A 78 -14.39 -25.58 55.11
CA THR A 78 -15.13 -24.55 55.91
C THR A 78 -14.36 -23.35 56.49
N ARG A 79 -14.76 -22.13 56.08
CA ARG A 79 -15.58 -21.19 56.88
C ARG A 79 -15.85 -19.86 56.15
N THR A 80 -17.13 -19.57 55.90
CA THR A 80 -17.75 -18.23 55.82
C THR A 80 -18.05 -17.74 57.27
N PRO A 81 -18.45 -16.46 57.55
CA PRO A 81 -19.67 -15.78 57.04
C PRO A 81 -19.40 -14.27 56.72
N ALA A 82 -20.31 -13.39 56.27
CA ALA A 82 -21.76 -13.35 56.27
C ALA A 82 -22.27 -12.41 55.14
N ALA A 83 -23.50 -12.66 54.70
CA ALA A 83 -24.26 -11.90 53.73
C ALA A 83 -25.01 -10.70 54.36
N ILE A 84 -25.40 -9.73 53.53
CA ILE A 84 -26.74 -9.14 53.56
C ILE A 84 -27.19 -8.82 52.13
N ASP A 85 -28.50 -8.93 51.97
CA ASP A 85 -29.32 -9.12 50.78
C ASP A 85 -29.84 -7.79 50.20
N GLU A 86 -30.49 -7.90 49.04
CA GLU A 86 -31.50 -7.02 48.41
C GLU A 86 -31.19 -6.43 47.03
N ALA A 87 -32.08 -6.77 46.10
CA ALA A 87 -32.36 -6.15 44.80
C ALA A 87 -33.89 -6.05 44.66
N PRO A 88 -34.48 -5.34 43.66
CA PRO A 88 -34.03 -4.16 42.90
C PRO A 88 -35.08 -3.02 42.92
N GLY A 89 -34.64 -1.76 42.82
CA GLY A 89 -35.51 -0.60 42.64
C GLY A 89 -35.53 -0.12 41.19
N ALA A 90 -36.70 -0.17 40.55
CA ALA A 90 -36.97 0.46 39.27
C ALA A 90 -36.81 1.99 39.38
N GLY A 91 -35.90 2.55 38.58
CA GLY A 91 -35.68 3.98 38.48
C GLY A 91 -35.31 4.34 37.04
N THR A 92 -36.30 4.84 36.30
CA THR A 92 -36.11 5.51 35.01
C THR A 92 -35.23 6.73 35.20
N ALA A 93 -33.93 6.58 34.97
CA ALA A 93 -33.01 7.70 34.82
C ALA A 93 -32.68 7.83 33.33
N THR A 94 -33.26 8.85 32.72
CA THR A 94 -32.87 9.35 31.40
C THR A 94 -31.38 9.68 31.39
N VAL A 95 -30.57 8.80 30.80
CA VAL A 95 -29.16 9.08 30.50
C VAL A 95 -29.12 9.95 29.25
N GLY A 96 -29.38 11.24 29.44
CA GLY A 96 -28.95 12.28 28.51
C GLY A 96 -27.53 12.69 28.87
N ALA A 97 -26.57 11.78 28.73
CA ALA A 97 -25.16 12.13 28.83
C ALA A 97 -24.73 12.68 27.46
N ASP A 98 -24.62 14.00 27.38
CA ASP A 98 -23.98 14.76 26.31
C ASP A 98 -22.53 14.26 26.14
N ASN A 99 -22.36 13.22 25.31
CA ASN A 99 -21.09 12.56 25.02
C ASN A 99 -20.31 13.38 23.99
N ARG A 100 -20.04 14.66 24.30
CA ARG A 100 -19.03 15.44 23.59
C ARG A 100 -17.68 14.81 23.90
N ARG A 101 -17.33 13.72 23.19
CA ARG A 101 -15.95 13.28 23.00
C ARG A 101 -15.15 14.54 22.71
N VAL A 102 -14.21 14.89 23.59
CA VAL A 102 -13.27 15.97 23.32
C VAL A 102 -12.60 15.64 21.99
N ARG A 103 -12.97 16.36 20.94
CA ARG A 103 -12.40 16.16 19.61
C ARG A 103 -10.93 16.56 19.69
N SER A 104 -10.03 15.69 19.25
CA SER A 104 -8.59 16.01 19.19
C SER A 104 -8.38 17.30 18.41
N SER A 105 -7.32 18.04 18.74
CA SER A 105 -6.93 19.23 17.98
C SER A 105 -6.57 18.92 16.52
N LEU A 106 -6.26 17.65 16.21
CA LEU A 106 -5.99 17.15 14.86
C LEU A 106 -7.24 16.71 14.09
N HIS A 107 -8.43 16.83 14.66
CA HIS A 107 -9.65 16.38 14.00
C HIS A 107 -9.92 17.15 12.68
N THR A 108 -10.19 16.40 11.60
CA THR A 108 -10.50 16.93 10.26
C THR A 108 -11.76 16.25 9.70
N PRO A 109 -12.36 16.76 8.61
CA PRO A 109 -13.44 16.06 7.90
C PRO A 109 -13.12 14.62 7.46
N LEU A 110 -11.84 14.26 7.29
CA LEU A 110 -11.44 12.87 7.01
C LEU A 110 -11.78 11.94 8.19
N CYS A 111 -11.66 12.43 9.42
CA CYS A 111 -11.99 11.67 10.62
C CYS A 111 -13.49 11.30 10.62
N ASP A 112 -14.35 12.24 10.23
CA ASP A 112 -15.79 12.00 10.09
C ASP A 112 -16.09 11.05 8.92
N LEU A 113 -15.38 11.17 7.79
CA LEU A 113 -15.58 10.30 6.62
C LEU A 113 -15.28 8.82 6.92
N LEU A 114 -14.20 8.56 7.65
CA LEU A 114 -13.67 7.21 7.91
C LEU A 114 -14.03 6.66 9.30
N ASP A 115 -14.74 7.44 10.12
CA ASP A 115 -15.07 7.14 11.52
C ASP A 115 -13.83 6.80 12.38
N VAL A 116 -12.82 7.67 12.30
CA VAL A 116 -11.55 7.54 13.05
C VAL A 116 -11.28 8.74 13.96
N ARG A 117 -10.37 8.58 14.92
CA ARG A 117 -10.02 9.67 15.86
C ARG A 117 -8.98 10.63 15.29
N TYR A 118 -8.05 10.12 14.49
CA TYR A 118 -6.91 10.85 13.98
C TYR A 118 -6.80 10.67 12.46
N PRO A 119 -6.43 11.73 11.72
CA PRO A 119 -6.36 11.69 10.26
C PRO A 119 -5.05 11.07 9.76
N ILE A 120 -4.68 9.92 10.33
CA ILE A 120 -3.40 9.23 10.11
C ILE A 120 -3.69 7.84 9.57
N LEU A 121 -3.21 7.57 8.36
CA LEU A 121 -3.26 6.25 7.73
C LEU A 121 -1.86 5.62 7.75
N ASN A 122 -1.79 4.30 7.94
CA ASN A 122 -0.68 3.57 7.34
C ASN A 122 -0.98 3.37 5.85
N ALA A 123 0.05 3.45 5.01
CA ALA A 123 -0.09 3.15 3.59
C ALA A 123 -0.33 1.64 3.38
N GLY A 124 -0.98 1.30 2.26
CA GLY A 124 -1.03 -0.08 1.76
C GLY A 124 0.31 -0.50 1.19
N ILE A 125 1.22 -0.99 2.04
CA ILE A 125 2.59 -1.37 1.66
C ILE A 125 2.63 -2.84 1.21
N GLY A 126 1.87 -3.19 0.17
CA GLY A 126 1.76 -4.58 -0.30
C GLY A 126 1.64 -5.60 0.84
N TRP A 127 2.44 -6.66 0.82
CA TRP A 127 2.44 -7.68 1.88
C TRP A 127 2.90 -7.18 3.26
N ALA A 128 3.72 -6.13 3.33
CA ALA A 128 4.20 -5.55 4.57
C ALA A 128 3.09 -4.83 5.36
N ALA A 129 2.02 -4.39 4.69
CA ALA A 129 0.81 -3.94 5.37
C ALA A 129 -0.08 -5.13 5.73
N GLY A 130 0.36 -5.90 6.73
CA GLY A 130 -0.32 -7.09 7.26
C GLY A 130 -1.55 -6.80 8.12
N PRO A 131 -2.35 -7.84 8.45
CA PRO A 131 -3.49 -7.72 9.36
C PRO A 131 -3.14 -7.10 10.73
N GLU A 132 -1.99 -7.46 11.29
CA GLU A 132 -1.51 -6.99 12.58
C GLU A 132 -1.23 -5.48 12.54
N LEU A 133 -0.55 -4.98 11.49
CA LEU A 133 -0.28 -3.54 11.32
C LEU A 133 -1.59 -2.76 11.19
N ALA A 134 -2.46 -3.17 10.26
CA ALA A 134 -3.71 -2.46 10.01
C ALA A 134 -4.57 -2.40 11.28
N ALA A 135 -4.68 -3.51 12.01
CA ALA A 135 -5.43 -3.56 13.26
C ALA A 135 -4.81 -2.69 14.36
N ALA A 136 -3.48 -2.69 14.51
CA ALA A 136 -2.79 -1.88 15.52
C ALA A 136 -2.99 -0.36 15.29
N VAL A 137 -2.89 0.08 14.02
CA VAL A 137 -3.13 1.48 13.64
C VAL A 137 -4.58 1.88 13.88
N SER A 138 -5.54 1.03 13.48
CA SER A 138 -6.98 1.27 13.72
C SER A 138 -7.32 1.31 15.21
N ASN A 139 -6.77 0.39 16.01
CA ASN A 139 -6.98 0.37 17.47
C ASN A 139 -6.44 1.64 18.16
N ALA A 140 -5.32 2.17 17.68
CA ALA A 140 -4.76 3.43 18.16
C ALA A 140 -5.57 4.67 17.75
N GLY A 141 -6.49 4.53 16.80
CA GLY A 141 -7.44 5.56 16.38
C GLY A 141 -7.07 6.26 15.08
N GLY A 142 -6.01 5.82 14.41
CA GLY A 142 -5.80 6.10 12.99
C GLY A 142 -6.68 5.22 12.11
N PHE A 143 -6.39 5.18 10.81
CA PHE A 143 -7.07 4.31 9.86
C PHE A 143 -6.09 3.28 9.29
N GLY A 144 -6.26 2.03 9.70
CA GLY A 144 -5.51 0.90 9.19
C GLY A 144 -5.79 0.65 7.71
N VAL A 145 -4.76 0.42 6.91
CA VAL A 145 -4.91 -0.02 5.50
C VAL A 145 -4.17 -1.33 5.32
N LEU A 146 -4.92 -2.41 5.09
CA LEU A 146 -4.39 -3.73 4.76
C LEU A 146 -3.93 -3.74 3.29
N GLY A 147 -2.76 -4.27 3.00
CA GLY A 147 -2.37 -4.52 1.62
C GLY A 147 -3.07 -5.75 1.05
N GLY A 148 -3.94 -5.53 0.07
CA GLY A 148 -4.61 -6.58 -0.72
C GLY A 148 -3.83 -6.91 -2.00
N GLY A 149 -3.19 -5.92 -2.62
CA GLY A 149 -2.52 -6.08 -3.91
C GLY A 149 -3.49 -6.60 -4.98
N SER A 150 -2.97 -7.34 -5.96
CA SER A 150 -3.75 -8.12 -6.94
C SER A 150 -3.94 -9.59 -6.51
N SER A 151 -3.99 -9.84 -5.19
CA SER A 151 -4.09 -11.21 -4.66
C SER A 151 -5.47 -11.82 -4.95
N PRO A 152 -5.58 -13.16 -5.05
CA PRO A 152 -6.86 -13.85 -5.14
C PRO A 152 -7.81 -13.48 -3.99
N ILE A 153 -9.11 -13.42 -4.28
CA ILE A 153 -10.14 -12.96 -3.33
C ILE A 153 -10.16 -13.79 -2.04
N GLU A 154 -9.92 -15.10 -2.12
CA GLU A 154 -9.92 -15.99 -0.95
C GLU A 154 -8.86 -15.58 0.07
N LEU A 155 -7.68 -15.19 -0.42
CA LEU A 155 -6.59 -14.71 0.41
C LEU A 155 -6.89 -13.34 0.99
N VAL A 156 -7.42 -12.42 0.18
CA VAL A 156 -7.81 -11.08 0.64
C VAL A 156 -8.89 -11.20 1.72
N ALA A 157 -9.90 -12.04 1.52
CA ALA A 157 -10.96 -12.32 2.48
C ALA A 157 -10.42 -12.92 3.79
N ALA A 158 -9.50 -13.87 3.72
CA ALA A 158 -8.85 -14.44 4.91
C ALA A 158 -8.07 -13.38 5.69
N ARG A 159 -7.34 -12.48 5.01
CA ARG A 159 -6.62 -11.38 5.65
C ARG A 159 -7.55 -10.33 6.25
N ILE A 160 -8.67 -10.01 5.59
CA ILE A 160 -9.71 -9.13 6.13
C ILE A 160 -10.32 -9.76 7.39
N ALA A 161 -10.68 -11.04 7.36
CA ALA A 161 -11.23 -11.75 8.51
C ALA A 161 -10.24 -11.77 9.68
N LYS A 162 -8.95 -12.02 9.41
CA LYS A 162 -7.89 -11.94 10.41
C LYS A 162 -7.78 -10.52 10.99
N THR A 163 -7.77 -9.49 10.16
CA THR A 163 -7.72 -8.08 10.62
C THR A 163 -8.91 -7.76 11.52
N ARG A 164 -10.11 -8.15 11.10
CA ARG A 164 -11.35 -7.93 11.84
C ARG A 164 -11.42 -8.71 13.16
N SER A 165 -10.71 -9.84 13.27
CA SER A 165 -10.53 -10.54 14.56
C SER A 165 -9.64 -9.79 15.55
N LEU A 166 -8.80 -8.86 15.08
CA LEU A 166 -7.84 -8.08 15.88
C LEU A 166 -8.34 -6.67 16.19
N THR A 167 -9.36 -6.17 15.49
CA THR A 167 -9.91 -4.83 15.70
C THR A 167 -11.39 -4.73 15.35
N SER A 168 -12.16 -4.01 16.17
CA SER A 168 -13.51 -3.54 15.85
C SER A 168 -13.53 -2.17 15.19
N ALA A 169 -12.39 -1.48 15.09
CA ALA A 169 -12.31 -0.13 14.52
C ALA A 169 -12.24 -0.17 12.97
N PRO A 170 -12.69 0.89 12.28
CA PRO A 170 -12.64 0.95 10.81
C PRO A 170 -11.22 0.71 10.25
N PHE A 171 -11.14 -0.03 9.15
CA PHE A 171 -9.93 -0.20 8.36
C PHE A 171 -10.30 -0.38 6.88
N GLY A 172 -9.34 -0.16 5.99
CA GLY A 172 -9.52 -0.32 4.55
C GLY A 172 -8.57 -1.36 3.94
N VAL A 173 -8.75 -1.60 2.65
CA VAL A 173 -7.90 -2.51 1.87
C VAL A 173 -7.34 -1.77 0.67
N ASN A 174 -6.03 -1.87 0.46
CA ASN A 174 -5.37 -1.31 -0.70
C ASN A 174 -5.34 -2.30 -1.87
N VAL A 175 -5.75 -1.81 -3.05
CA VAL A 175 -5.79 -2.56 -4.31
C VAL A 175 -5.08 -1.73 -5.37
N ILE A 176 -4.25 -2.38 -6.18
CA ILE A 176 -3.48 -1.74 -7.26
C ILE A 176 -4.26 -1.93 -8.57
N ILE A 177 -4.44 -0.84 -9.33
CA ILE A 177 -5.13 -0.84 -10.62
C ILE A 177 -4.17 -1.20 -11.77
N ALA A 178 -2.90 -0.80 -11.66
CA ALA A 178 -1.93 -0.68 -12.76
C ALA A 178 -2.13 -1.69 -13.89
N GLU A 179 -2.47 -1.11 -15.05
CA GLU A 179 -2.75 -1.68 -16.38
C GLU A 179 -2.36 -3.14 -16.52
N THR A 180 -3.21 -3.96 -15.95
CA THR A 180 -3.23 -5.39 -16.13
C THR A 180 -3.53 -5.69 -17.60
N ASP A 181 -3.04 -6.81 -18.13
CA ASP A 181 -3.14 -7.14 -19.56
C ASP A 181 -4.60 -7.01 -20.07
N PRO A 182 -4.84 -6.70 -21.37
CA PRO A 182 -6.19 -6.58 -21.91
C PRO A 182 -7.09 -7.78 -21.55
N GLY A 183 -8.03 -7.58 -20.61
CA GLY A 183 -8.91 -8.63 -20.06
C GLY A 183 -8.91 -8.71 -18.53
N ASP A 184 -7.85 -8.27 -17.89
CA ASP A 184 -7.70 -8.30 -16.43
C ASP A 184 -8.55 -7.22 -15.70
N ASP A 185 -8.99 -6.18 -16.41
CA ASP A 185 -9.94 -5.18 -15.89
C ASP A 185 -11.26 -5.79 -15.41
N VAL A 186 -11.67 -6.95 -15.96
CA VAL A 186 -12.85 -7.69 -15.47
C VAL A 186 -12.53 -8.35 -14.14
N LEU A 187 -11.38 -9.03 -14.03
CA LEU A 187 -10.96 -9.71 -12.81
C LEU A 187 -10.75 -8.72 -11.66
N LEU A 188 -10.16 -7.55 -11.94
CA LEU A 188 -9.96 -6.52 -10.94
C LEU A 188 -11.30 -5.90 -10.47
N ARG A 189 -12.24 -5.67 -11.39
CA ARG A 189 -13.59 -5.22 -11.02
C ARG A 189 -14.31 -6.23 -10.14
N ASP A 190 -14.23 -7.52 -10.48
CA ASP A 190 -14.83 -8.60 -9.70
C ASP A 190 -14.17 -8.72 -8.31
N LEU A 191 -12.85 -8.59 -8.23
CA LEU A 191 -12.11 -8.55 -6.97
C LEU A 191 -12.60 -7.38 -6.08
N ILE A 192 -12.68 -6.17 -6.63
CA ILE A 192 -13.12 -4.97 -5.89
C ILE A 192 -14.59 -5.10 -5.47
N ALA A 193 -15.46 -5.64 -6.34
CA ALA A 193 -16.85 -5.91 -5.99
C ALA A 193 -16.94 -6.92 -4.84
N ALA A 194 -16.18 -8.01 -4.89
CA ALA A 194 -16.15 -9.01 -3.83
C ALA A 194 -15.59 -8.45 -2.50
N ILE A 195 -14.54 -7.61 -2.54
CA ILE A 195 -14.04 -6.91 -1.34
C ILE A 195 -15.11 -5.97 -0.77
N SER A 196 -15.92 -5.35 -1.62
CA SER A 196 -16.97 -4.42 -1.19
C SER A 196 -18.07 -5.08 -0.36
N GLU A 197 -18.28 -6.38 -0.53
CA GLU A 197 -19.22 -7.18 0.28
C GLU A 197 -18.67 -7.53 1.67
N LEU A 198 -17.36 -7.37 1.89
CA LEU A 198 -16.70 -7.72 3.14
C LEU A 198 -16.71 -6.58 4.17
N ASP A 199 -16.34 -6.89 5.41
CA ASP A 199 -16.39 -5.97 6.55
C ASP A 199 -15.17 -5.00 6.63
N VAL A 200 -15.01 -4.23 5.55
CA VAL A 200 -14.06 -3.13 5.41
C VAL A 200 -14.80 -1.79 5.38
N ALA A 201 -14.14 -0.70 5.73
CA ALA A 201 -14.72 0.65 5.68
C ALA A 201 -14.41 1.37 4.35
N ALA A 202 -13.26 1.07 3.75
CA ALA A 202 -12.82 1.71 2.51
C ALA A 202 -11.98 0.79 1.63
N ILE A 203 -11.96 1.10 0.33
CA ILE A 203 -11.00 0.57 -0.64
C ILE A 203 -10.08 1.72 -1.05
N VAL A 204 -8.77 1.49 -0.95
CA VAL A 204 -7.72 2.46 -1.28
C VAL A 204 -7.06 2.02 -2.58
N LEU A 205 -7.38 2.68 -3.68
CA LEU A 205 -6.88 2.38 -5.00
C LEU A 205 -5.50 3.03 -5.25
N PHE A 206 -4.71 2.46 -6.14
CA PHE A 206 -3.46 3.07 -6.59
C PHE A 206 -3.16 2.75 -8.06
N TRP A 207 -2.58 3.72 -8.76
CA TRP A 207 -1.95 3.57 -10.08
C TRP A 207 -2.93 3.19 -11.21
N GLY A 208 -3.88 4.07 -11.53
CA GLY A 208 -4.78 3.86 -12.67
C GLY A 208 -6.03 4.74 -12.61
N ASP A 209 -6.95 4.53 -13.53
CA ASP A 209 -8.24 5.21 -13.56
C ASP A 209 -9.22 4.56 -12.56
N PRO A 210 -9.72 5.30 -11.55
CA PRO A 210 -10.67 4.75 -10.58
C PRO A 210 -12.08 4.55 -11.15
N THR A 211 -12.43 5.18 -12.28
CA THR A 211 -13.81 5.25 -12.80
C THR A 211 -14.55 3.91 -12.82
N PRO A 212 -13.96 2.78 -13.27
CA PRO A 212 -14.65 1.49 -13.32
C PRO A 212 -14.93 0.87 -11.95
N TYR A 213 -14.35 1.41 -10.87
CA TYR A 213 -14.21 0.76 -9.57
C TYR A 213 -14.94 1.50 -8.44
N VAL A 214 -15.59 2.63 -8.71
CA VAL A 214 -16.25 3.47 -7.68
C VAL A 214 -17.64 2.96 -7.30
N ASP A 215 -18.44 2.58 -8.30
CA ASP A 215 -19.87 2.28 -8.08
C ASP A 215 -20.12 1.08 -7.16
N ALA A 216 -19.36 -0.01 -7.31
CA ALA A 216 -19.57 -1.22 -6.52
C ALA A 216 -19.31 -0.97 -5.01
N PRO A 217 -18.17 -0.40 -4.59
CA PRO A 217 -17.94 -0.01 -3.19
C PRO A 217 -19.05 0.88 -2.63
N HIS A 218 -19.50 1.89 -3.38
CA HIS A 218 -20.54 2.81 -2.93
C HIS A 218 -21.89 2.13 -2.71
N ARG A 219 -22.28 1.16 -3.54
CA ARG A 219 -23.49 0.34 -3.33
C ARG A 219 -23.46 -0.46 -2.03
N HIS A 220 -22.27 -0.79 -1.53
CA HIS A 220 -22.07 -1.45 -0.25
C HIS A 220 -21.67 -0.48 0.88
N HIS A 221 -21.91 0.82 0.69
CA HIS A 221 -21.60 1.89 1.65
C HIS A 221 -20.12 1.98 2.04
N LYS A 222 -19.22 1.51 1.17
CA LYS A 222 -17.77 1.61 1.36
C LYS A 222 -17.25 2.91 0.78
N LYS A 223 -16.17 3.45 1.36
CA LYS A 223 -15.48 4.61 0.84
C LYS A 223 -14.45 4.22 -0.20
N VAL A 224 -14.23 5.08 -1.19
CA VAL A 224 -13.19 4.89 -2.20
C VAL A 224 -12.18 6.03 -2.09
N LEU A 225 -10.95 5.67 -1.79
CA LEU A 225 -9.81 6.58 -1.79
C LEU A 225 -8.89 6.18 -2.94
N ILE A 226 -8.17 7.12 -3.54
CA ILE A 226 -7.15 6.79 -4.54
C ILE A 226 -5.89 7.60 -4.37
N GLN A 227 -4.74 6.95 -4.52
CA GLN A 227 -3.45 7.61 -4.58
C GLN A 227 -3.13 8.13 -5.99
N VAL A 228 -2.78 9.41 -6.08
CA VAL A 228 -2.51 10.18 -7.31
C VAL A 228 -1.17 10.90 -7.22
N GLY A 229 -0.52 11.13 -8.36
CA GLY A 229 0.80 11.80 -8.46
C GLY A 229 0.74 13.24 -8.96
N SER A 230 -0.43 13.77 -9.33
CA SER A 230 -0.58 15.15 -9.82
C SER A 230 -1.95 15.76 -9.48
N ALA A 231 -2.04 17.09 -9.53
CA ALA A 231 -3.32 17.80 -9.39
C ALA A 231 -4.31 17.48 -10.53
N ALA A 232 -3.81 17.17 -11.73
CA ALA A 232 -4.64 16.76 -12.86
C ALA A 232 -5.29 15.38 -12.62
N GLU A 233 -4.51 14.41 -12.16
CA GLU A 233 -5.03 13.09 -11.75
C GLU A 233 -6.01 13.22 -10.58
N ALA A 234 -5.72 14.09 -9.61
CA ALA A 234 -6.63 14.35 -8.50
C ALA A 234 -8.00 14.88 -8.97
N LYS A 235 -8.02 15.82 -9.92
CA LYS A 235 -9.26 16.33 -10.52
C LYS A 235 -10.03 15.23 -11.25
N ALA A 236 -9.35 14.40 -12.04
CA ALA A 236 -9.96 13.29 -12.75
C ALA A 236 -10.57 12.27 -11.78
N ALA A 237 -9.84 11.91 -10.71
CA ALA A 237 -10.31 11.00 -9.68
C ALA A 237 -11.55 11.54 -8.94
N VAL A 238 -11.56 12.82 -8.58
CA VAL A 238 -12.73 13.46 -7.95
C VAL A 238 -13.93 13.50 -8.90
N ALA A 239 -13.71 13.77 -10.19
CA ALA A 239 -14.76 13.70 -11.19
C ALA A 239 -15.32 12.28 -11.37
N ALA A 240 -14.49 11.24 -11.15
CA ALA A 240 -14.91 9.84 -11.14
C ALA A 240 -15.69 9.44 -9.88
N GLY A 241 -15.78 10.31 -8.86
CA GLY A 241 -16.62 10.11 -7.68
C GLY A 241 -15.92 9.50 -6.46
N VAL A 242 -14.59 9.48 -6.40
CA VAL A 242 -13.88 9.03 -5.18
C VAL A 242 -14.20 9.93 -3.98
N ASP A 243 -14.20 9.36 -2.76
CA ASP A 243 -14.49 10.08 -1.52
C ASP A 243 -13.31 10.93 -1.03
N ALA A 244 -12.07 10.52 -1.31
CA ALA A 244 -10.86 11.33 -1.07
C ALA A 244 -9.69 10.93 -1.98
N VAL A 245 -8.74 11.84 -2.16
CA VAL A 245 -7.48 11.58 -2.87
C VAL A 245 -6.29 11.58 -1.93
N ILE A 246 -5.34 10.67 -2.14
CA ILE A 246 -4.05 10.61 -1.46
C ILE A 246 -2.99 11.14 -2.46
N VAL A 247 -2.50 12.34 -2.23
CA VAL A 247 -1.51 12.97 -3.12
C VAL A 247 -0.13 12.50 -2.70
N GLN A 248 0.55 11.80 -3.60
CA GLN A 248 1.88 11.25 -3.36
C GLN A 248 2.95 12.19 -3.94
N GLY A 249 3.84 12.68 -3.09
CA GLY A 249 5.04 13.40 -3.53
C GLY A 249 6.17 12.47 -3.97
N PHE A 250 7.13 13.04 -4.69
CA PHE A 250 8.34 12.37 -5.19
C PHE A 250 9.22 11.75 -4.08
N GLU A 251 9.03 12.20 -2.84
CA GLU A 251 9.69 11.71 -1.63
C GLU A 251 9.23 10.32 -1.17
N ALA A 252 8.10 9.81 -1.68
CA ALA A 252 7.54 8.54 -1.24
C ALA A 252 8.47 7.34 -1.49
N GLY A 253 8.30 6.29 -0.68
CA GLY A 253 8.95 4.99 -0.86
C GLY A 253 8.07 4.01 -1.63
N GLY A 254 8.65 2.93 -2.14
CA GLY A 254 7.92 1.97 -2.98
C GLY A 254 7.73 2.53 -4.39
N HIS A 255 6.69 2.11 -5.11
CA HIS A 255 6.37 2.70 -6.41
C HIS A 255 5.86 4.13 -6.27
N VAL A 256 6.43 5.04 -7.06
CA VAL A 256 6.23 6.48 -6.94
C VAL A 256 5.60 7.00 -8.22
N ARG A 257 4.35 7.48 -8.10
CA ARG A 257 3.57 8.10 -9.17
C ARG A 257 3.85 9.60 -9.29
N GLY A 258 4.13 10.26 -8.17
CA GLY A 258 4.39 11.69 -8.11
C GLY A 258 5.78 12.06 -8.60
N THR A 259 5.87 13.13 -9.40
CA THR A 259 7.15 13.67 -9.90
C THR A 259 7.54 15.01 -9.25
N THR A 260 6.65 15.55 -8.41
CA THR A 260 6.81 16.83 -7.71
C THR A 260 6.90 16.59 -6.21
N SER A 261 7.65 17.42 -5.49
CA SER A 261 7.70 17.38 -4.03
C SER A 261 6.29 17.47 -3.44
N ILE A 262 6.01 16.69 -2.39
CA ILE A 262 4.73 16.76 -1.67
C ILE A 262 4.42 18.19 -1.22
N TRP A 263 5.44 18.98 -0.89
CA TRP A 263 5.26 20.31 -0.31
C TRP A 263 4.82 21.36 -1.32
N GLU A 264 5.13 21.16 -2.60
CA GLU A 264 4.64 21.99 -3.72
C GLU A 264 3.32 21.46 -4.26
N LEU A 265 3.22 20.14 -4.41
CA LEU A 265 2.07 19.47 -5.02
C LEU A 265 0.81 19.55 -4.16
N LEU A 266 0.96 19.49 -2.83
CA LEU A 266 -0.17 19.46 -1.90
C LEU A 266 -1.04 20.73 -1.95
N PRO A 267 -0.52 21.96 -1.78
CA PRO A 267 -1.36 23.16 -1.82
C PRO A 267 -1.97 23.40 -3.20
N GLU A 268 -1.28 23.04 -4.29
CA GLU A 268 -1.83 23.06 -5.63
C GLU A 268 -3.05 22.12 -5.74
N THR A 269 -2.89 20.87 -5.32
CA THR A 269 -3.94 19.86 -5.42
C THR A 269 -5.14 20.23 -4.54
N VAL A 270 -4.92 20.67 -3.31
CA VAL A 270 -5.99 21.14 -2.41
C VAL A 270 -6.81 22.25 -3.06
N ARG A 271 -6.18 23.23 -3.73
CA ARG A 271 -6.93 24.28 -4.45
C ARG A 271 -7.70 23.72 -5.64
N ALA A 272 -7.09 22.78 -6.37
CA ALA A 272 -7.62 22.21 -7.60
C ALA A 272 -8.91 21.39 -7.41
N VAL A 273 -9.08 20.73 -6.26
CA VAL A 273 -10.18 19.76 -6.05
C VAL A 273 -11.19 20.15 -4.97
N LYS A 274 -11.10 21.36 -4.40
CA LYS A 274 -12.07 21.85 -3.41
C LYS A 274 -13.52 21.65 -3.89
N PRO A 275 -14.43 21.11 -3.05
CA PRO A 275 -14.27 20.82 -1.62
C PRO A 275 -13.81 19.39 -1.27
N ALA A 276 -13.30 18.60 -2.22
CA ALA A 276 -12.90 17.21 -1.97
C ALA A 276 -11.76 17.09 -0.94
N LEU A 277 -11.74 15.94 -0.25
CA LEU A 277 -10.75 15.65 0.77
C LEU A 277 -9.42 15.20 0.15
N VAL A 278 -8.33 15.70 0.71
CA VAL A 278 -6.97 15.48 0.21
C VAL A 278 -6.09 15.02 1.37
N LEU A 279 -5.39 13.90 1.22
CA LEU A 279 -4.37 13.43 2.14
C LEU A 279 -2.99 13.62 1.52
N ALA A 280 -1.98 13.90 2.35
CA ALA A 280 -0.59 13.96 1.93
C ALA A 280 0.12 12.61 2.11
N SER A 281 0.94 12.21 1.14
CA SER A 281 1.76 11.00 1.18
C SER A 281 3.15 11.27 0.59
N GLY A 282 4.18 10.65 1.15
CA GLY A 282 5.59 10.90 0.80
C GLY A 282 6.18 12.05 1.60
N GLY A 283 7.41 11.88 2.11
CA GLY A 283 8.12 12.92 2.87
C GLY A 283 7.60 13.21 4.29
N VAL A 284 6.51 12.56 4.72
CA VAL A 284 5.95 12.66 6.09
C VAL A 284 6.36 11.43 6.90
N GLY A 285 7.00 11.65 8.05
CA GLY A 285 7.48 10.57 8.94
C GLY A 285 7.34 10.83 10.45
N ASP A 286 7.07 12.07 10.84
CA ASP A 286 6.97 12.55 12.23
C ASP A 286 5.79 13.52 12.40
N GLY A 287 5.54 13.96 13.64
CA GLY A 287 4.44 14.90 13.92
C GLY A 287 4.61 16.29 13.28
N ALA A 288 5.84 16.78 13.11
CA ALA A 288 6.11 18.05 12.44
C ALA A 288 5.69 18.01 10.95
N GLY A 289 5.98 16.90 10.26
CA GLY A 289 5.52 16.67 8.90
C GLY A 289 3.99 16.63 8.80
N ILE A 290 3.31 16.01 9.78
CA ILE A 290 1.84 15.98 9.85
C ILE A 290 1.29 17.40 10.04
N ALA A 291 1.81 18.15 11.01
CA ALA A 291 1.42 19.54 11.26
C ALA A 291 1.56 20.41 10.01
N ARG A 292 2.69 20.28 9.29
CA ARG A 292 2.94 20.98 8.01
C ARG A 292 1.92 20.59 6.94
N ALA A 293 1.64 19.30 6.77
CA ALA A 293 0.66 18.84 5.78
C ALA A 293 -0.74 19.42 6.06
N LEU A 294 -1.19 19.39 7.31
CA LEU A 294 -2.47 19.97 7.71
C LEU A 294 -2.50 21.49 7.51
N GLN A 295 -1.41 22.20 7.81
CA GLN A 295 -1.28 23.65 7.57
C GLN A 295 -1.38 24.00 6.08
N LEU A 296 -0.86 23.15 5.20
CA LEU A 296 -0.97 23.30 3.74
C LEU A 296 -2.35 22.89 3.18
N GLY A 297 -3.29 22.50 4.05
CA GLY A 297 -4.67 22.22 3.70
C GLY A 297 -4.99 20.74 3.46
N ALA A 298 -4.07 19.82 3.79
CA ALA A 298 -4.43 18.41 3.85
C ALA A 298 -5.47 18.16 4.94
N HIS A 299 -6.30 17.15 4.71
CA HIS A 299 -7.27 16.63 5.66
C HIS A 299 -6.72 15.40 6.41
N GLY A 300 -5.53 14.92 6.04
CA GLY A 300 -4.85 13.83 6.70
C GLY A 300 -3.57 13.44 5.99
N VAL A 301 -2.97 12.35 6.46
CA VAL A 301 -1.69 11.85 5.99
C VAL A 301 -1.74 10.34 5.80
N SER A 302 -0.97 9.82 4.84
CA SER A 302 -0.73 8.40 4.64
C SER A 302 0.77 8.14 4.71
N LEU A 303 1.20 7.37 5.72
CA LEU A 303 2.62 7.13 6.00
C LEU A 303 2.99 5.69 5.63
N GLY A 304 4.05 5.52 4.85
CA GLY A 304 4.62 4.21 4.52
C GLY A 304 5.80 3.86 5.42
N THR A 305 6.95 4.45 5.12
CA THR A 305 8.26 4.19 5.76
C THR A 305 8.23 4.16 7.29
N ARG A 306 7.53 5.09 7.94
CA ARG A 306 7.38 5.12 9.41
C ARG A 306 6.74 3.84 9.97
N PHE A 307 5.81 3.23 9.25
CA PHE A 307 5.14 1.98 9.66
C PHE A 307 5.86 0.71 9.17
N VAL A 308 6.86 0.82 8.28
CA VAL A 308 7.75 -0.32 7.99
C VAL A 308 8.58 -0.68 9.22
N ALA A 309 9.11 0.33 9.92
CA ALA A 309 9.86 0.19 11.17
C ALA A 309 8.93 0.14 12.40
N CYS A 310 8.05 -0.86 12.44
CA CYS A 310 7.23 -1.17 13.63
C CYS A 310 7.17 -2.69 13.87
N ASP A 311 6.73 -3.10 15.05
CA ASP A 311 6.73 -4.52 15.46
C ASP A 311 5.80 -5.38 14.58
N GLU A 312 4.62 -4.87 14.29
CA GLU A 312 3.52 -5.56 13.62
C GLU A 312 3.73 -5.75 12.10
N THR A 313 4.67 -5.02 11.51
CA THR A 313 4.98 -5.15 10.08
C THR A 313 5.81 -6.42 9.83
N PRO A 314 5.30 -7.42 9.07
CA PRO A 314 5.95 -8.71 8.91
C PRO A 314 7.03 -8.65 7.82
N VAL A 315 8.11 -7.93 8.11
CA VAL A 315 9.28 -7.83 7.25
C VAL A 315 10.54 -8.24 8.01
N HIS A 316 11.58 -8.61 7.27
CA HIS A 316 12.85 -9.03 7.84
C HIS A 316 13.38 -8.00 8.87
N PRO A 317 13.78 -8.42 10.09
CA PRO A 317 14.23 -7.49 11.14
C PRO A 317 15.37 -6.58 10.70
N ALA A 318 16.32 -7.09 9.91
CA ALA A 318 17.40 -6.28 9.37
C ALA A 318 16.89 -5.16 8.46
N TYR A 319 15.79 -5.36 7.72
CA TYR A 319 15.20 -4.31 6.90
C TYR A 319 14.62 -3.19 7.77
N LYS A 320 13.94 -3.53 8.88
CA LYS A 320 13.48 -2.52 9.85
C LYS A 320 14.66 -1.72 10.43
N GLN A 321 15.76 -2.39 10.76
CA GLN A 321 16.95 -1.73 11.27
C GLN A 321 17.59 -0.81 10.21
N ARG A 322 17.67 -1.26 8.95
CA ARG A 322 18.14 -0.45 7.83
C ARG A 322 17.32 0.82 7.62
N ILE A 323 16.02 0.79 7.88
CA ILE A 323 15.17 1.99 7.86
C ILE A 323 15.58 2.97 8.96
N VAL A 324 15.84 2.48 10.17
CA VAL A 324 16.25 3.31 11.33
C VAL A 324 17.62 3.95 11.14
N ASP A 325 18.55 3.20 10.56
CA ASP A 325 19.94 3.64 10.39
C ASP A 325 20.10 4.61 9.21
N ALA A 326 19.14 4.64 8.28
CA ALA A 326 19.22 5.39 7.04
C ALA A 326 18.92 6.89 7.19
N LYS A 327 19.40 7.65 6.21
CA LYS A 327 19.07 9.04 5.94
C LYS A 327 18.48 9.20 4.54
N ALA A 328 17.93 10.38 4.25
CA ALA A 328 17.28 10.64 2.97
C ALA A 328 18.19 10.37 1.76
N GLU A 329 19.49 10.66 1.89
CA GLU A 329 20.52 10.43 0.86
C GLU A 329 20.82 8.94 0.61
N ASP A 330 20.47 8.07 1.55
CA ASP A 330 20.56 6.62 1.39
C ASP A 330 19.39 6.06 0.58
N THR A 331 18.44 6.90 0.15
CA THR A 331 17.36 6.51 -0.74
C THR A 331 17.65 6.91 -2.18
N VAL A 332 17.15 6.12 -3.13
CA VAL A 332 17.33 6.36 -4.56
C VAL A 332 16.05 6.07 -5.31
N TYR A 333 15.70 6.98 -6.22
CA TYR A 333 14.57 6.85 -7.14
C TYR A 333 15.08 6.40 -8.50
N ASN A 334 14.58 5.27 -9.01
CA ASN A 334 14.88 4.72 -10.32
C ASN A 334 13.83 3.66 -10.72
N SER A 335 14.13 2.87 -11.76
CA SER A 335 13.30 1.75 -12.21
C SER A 335 14.07 0.42 -12.17
N LEU A 336 14.99 0.25 -11.21
CA LEU A 336 15.91 -0.91 -11.18
C LEU A 336 15.17 -2.23 -10.92
N TYR A 337 14.23 -2.25 -9.99
CA TYR A 337 13.40 -3.41 -9.67
C TYR A 337 12.17 -3.46 -10.57
N ASP A 338 12.33 -3.98 -11.78
CA ASP A 338 11.31 -4.04 -12.83
C ASP A 338 10.78 -5.47 -13.08
N VAL A 339 11.40 -6.49 -12.49
CA VAL A 339 10.94 -7.87 -12.66
C VAL A 339 9.62 -8.06 -11.88
N TRP A 340 8.62 -8.60 -12.59
CA TRP A 340 7.20 -8.73 -12.20
C TRP A 340 6.37 -7.44 -12.17
N TRP A 341 6.99 -6.27 -12.36
CA TRP A 341 6.25 -5.01 -12.54
C TRP A 341 7.10 -4.01 -13.34
N PRO A 342 7.15 -4.18 -14.69
CA PRO A 342 7.89 -3.27 -15.55
C PRO A 342 7.27 -1.87 -15.53
N ASP A 343 8.06 -0.88 -15.94
CA ASP A 343 7.63 0.52 -16.12
C ASP A 343 7.03 1.20 -14.86
N ALA A 344 7.36 0.68 -13.68
CA ALA A 344 6.89 1.18 -12.39
C ALA A 344 8.05 1.80 -11.58
N PRO A 345 8.37 3.10 -11.78
CA PRO A 345 9.44 3.76 -11.04
C PRO A 345 9.18 3.72 -9.53
N HIS A 346 10.26 3.62 -8.77
CA HIS A 346 10.21 3.38 -7.33
C HIS A 346 11.38 4.00 -6.59
N ARG A 347 11.22 4.11 -5.26
CA ARG A 347 12.26 4.52 -4.35
C ARG A 347 12.57 3.44 -3.32
N THR A 348 13.85 3.14 -3.19
CA THR A 348 14.40 2.14 -2.27
C THR A 348 15.59 2.69 -1.49
N LEU A 349 15.96 2.04 -0.40
CA LEU A 349 17.29 2.18 0.20
C LEU A 349 18.35 1.63 -0.75
N ARG A 350 19.52 2.26 -0.74
CA ARG A 350 20.73 1.75 -1.38
C ARG A 350 21.13 0.42 -0.73
N ASN A 351 21.41 -0.58 -1.55
CA ASN A 351 21.79 -1.93 -1.14
C ASN A 351 22.83 -2.53 -2.11
N LYS A 352 23.25 -3.78 -1.91
CA LYS A 352 24.24 -4.44 -2.78
C LYS A 352 23.76 -4.58 -4.22
N THR A 353 22.48 -4.94 -4.43
CA THR A 353 21.91 -5.05 -5.79
C THR A 353 22.12 -3.77 -6.59
N LEU A 354 21.84 -2.63 -5.97
CA LEU A 354 21.97 -1.32 -6.59
C LEU A 354 23.42 -0.88 -6.76
N ALA A 355 24.27 -1.08 -5.73
CA ALA A 355 25.68 -0.74 -5.80
C ALA A 355 26.42 -1.52 -6.92
N GLU A 356 26.13 -2.81 -7.06
CA GLU A 356 26.71 -3.63 -8.13
C GLU A 356 26.21 -3.21 -9.52
N TRP A 357 24.93 -2.83 -9.65
CA TRP A 357 24.36 -2.33 -10.90
C TRP A 357 24.99 -0.98 -11.31
N GLU A 358 25.17 -0.07 -10.36
CA GLU A 358 25.83 1.23 -10.60
C GLU A 358 27.31 1.05 -10.96
N ALA A 359 28.02 0.15 -10.27
CA ALA A 359 29.41 -0.17 -10.58
C ALA A 359 29.60 -0.75 -11.99
N ALA A 360 28.58 -1.43 -12.53
CA ALA A 360 28.55 -1.94 -13.90
C ALA A 360 28.16 -0.88 -14.95
N GLY A 361 27.93 0.38 -14.55
CA GLY A 361 27.53 1.46 -15.45
C GLY A 361 26.04 1.53 -15.75
N CYS A 362 25.20 1.02 -14.85
CA CYS A 362 23.75 1.02 -14.96
C CYS A 362 23.21 0.40 -16.27
N PRO A 363 23.63 -0.83 -16.65
CA PRO A 363 23.16 -1.47 -17.88
C PRO A 363 21.63 -1.68 -17.84
N PRO A 364 20.96 -1.69 -19.01
CA PRO A 364 19.53 -1.94 -19.10
C PRO A 364 19.18 -3.39 -18.73
N SER A 365 17.89 -3.64 -18.52
CA SER A 365 17.31 -4.98 -18.35
C SER A 365 17.76 -5.94 -19.47
N GLY A 366 18.07 -7.18 -19.11
CA GLY A 366 18.72 -8.18 -19.95
C GLY A 366 20.26 -8.13 -19.97
N SER A 367 20.88 -7.13 -19.33
CA SER A 367 22.34 -6.99 -19.24
C SER A 367 22.83 -6.64 -17.84
N ARG A 368 21.99 -6.78 -16.81
CA ARG A 368 22.33 -6.40 -15.44
C ARG A 368 23.15 -7.47 -14.71
N PRO A 369 24.05 -7.09 -13.80
CA PRO A 369 24.82 -8.05 -13.01
C PRO A 369 23.93 -9.01 -12.20
N GLY A 370 24.10 -10.31 -12.42
CA GLY A 370 23.33 -11.33 -11.70
C GLY A 370 21.84 -11.37 -12.06
N GLU A 371 21.42 -10.73 -13.15
CA GLU A 371 20.06 -10.87 -13.67
C GLU A 371 19.73 -12.34 -13.99
N GLY A 372 18.52 -12.77 -13.63
CA GLY A 372 18.10 -14.17 -13.76
C GLY A 372 18.62 -15.11 -12.66
N THR A 373 19.49 -14.64 -11.76
CA THR A 373 19.87 -15.40 -10.55
C THR A 373 18.84 -15.23 -9.44
N SER A 374 18.76 -16.21 -8.54
CA SER A 374 17.93 -16.13 -7.34
C SER A 374 18.67 -15.40 -6.21
N ILE A 375 17.95 -14.54 -5.46
CA ILE A 375 18.47 -13.88 -4.24
C ILE A 375 18.06 -14.61 -2.96
N GLY A 376 17.30 -15.70 -3.07
CA GLY A 376 16.69 -16.43 -1.97
C GLY A 376 15.31 -16.92 -2.40
N HIS A 377 14.52 -17.42 -1.45
CA HIS A 377 13.17 -17.88 -1.72
C HIS A 377 12.13 -16.96 -1.09
N ARG A 378 10.96 -16.96 -1.69
CA ARG A 378 9.77 -16.36 -1.11
C ARG A 378 8.67 -17.39 -1.02
N THR A 379 7.94 -17.37 0.08
CA THR A 379 6.67 -18.08 0.19
C THR A 379 5.60 -17.28 -0.56
N SER A 380 4.94 -17.92 -1.50
CA SER A 380 3.81 -17.33 -2.21
C SER A 380 2.61 -17.16 -1.26
N ALA A 381 1.62 -16.42 -1.74
CA ALA A 381 0.28 -16.32 -1.15
C ALA A 381 -0.33 -17.68 -0.73
N THR A 382 -0.01 -18.75 -1.45
CA THR A 382 -0.57 -20.10 -1.27
C THR A 382 0.32 -21.01 -0.43
N GLY A 383 1.44 -20.51 0.10
CA GLY A 383 2.37 -21.29 0.92
C GLY A 383 3.45 -22.04 0.12
N GLU A 384 3.50 -21.85 -1.20
CA GLU A 384 4.50 -22.49 -2.06
C GLU A 384 5.82 -21.71 -2.05
N TRP A 385 6.92 -22.44 -1.98
CA TRP A 385 8.26 -21.85 -2.07
C TRP A 385 8.60 -21.59 -3.53
N THR A 386 8.92 -20.34 -3.85
CA THR A 386 9.36 -19.93 -5.19
C THR A 386 10.69 -19.19 -5.08
N GLU A 387 11.58 -19.40 -6.05
CA GLU A 387 12.78 -18.59 -6.16
C GLU A 387 12.39 -17.11 -6.32
N TRP A 388 13.10 -16.24 -5.63
CA TRP A 388 12.97 -14.80 -5.80
C TRP A 388 14.08 -14.32 -6.74
N PRO A 389 13.77 -13.99 -8.01
CA PRO A 389 14.77 -13.52 -8.94
C PRO A 389 15.32 -12.16 -8.49
N ARG A 390 16.61 -11.95 -8.72
CA ARG A 390 17.24 -10.64 -8.56
C ARG A 390 16.53 -9.62 -9.45
N TYR A 391 16.42 -8.38 -8.97
CA TYR A 391 15.67 -7.28 -9.59
C TYR A 391 14.15 -7.42 -9.57
N ALA A 392 13.60 -8.45 -8.92
CA ALA A 392 12.16 -8.59 -8.78
C ALA A 392 11.61 -7.82 -7.59
N ILE A 393 10.42 -7.25 -7.79
CA ILE A 393 9.67 -6.60 -6.72
C ILE A 393 9.30 -7.61 -5.62
N GLY A 394 9.01 -7.10 -4.43
CA GLY A 394 8.67 -7.92 -3.27
C GLY A 394 9.21 -7.31 -1.98
N THR A 395 8.83 -7.84 -0.84
CA THR A 395 9.41 -7.44 0.45
C THR A 395 9.87 -8.69 1.15
N ALA A 396 11.08 -8.68 1.69
CA ALA A 396 11.64 -9.84 2.38
C ALA A 396 10.85 -10.12 3.66
N PRO A 397 10.24 -11.31 3.79
CA PRO A 397 9.54 -11.70 5.01
C PRO A 397 10.52 -11.96 6.17
N PRO A 398 10.02 -12.15 7.40
CA PRO A 398 10.87 -12.40 8.57
C PRO A 398 11.75 -13.65 8.45
N ASP A 399 11.30 -14.64 7.69
CA ASP A 399 11.95 -15.93 7.46
C ASP A 399 12.70 -16.00 6.12
N PHE A 400 12.94 -14.86 5.47
CA PHE A 400 13.73 -14.81 4.24
C PHE A 400 15.10 -15.47 4.43
N ASP A 401 15.43 -16.40 3.54
CA ASP A 401 16.61 -17.26 3.63
C ASP A 401 17.81 -16.77 2.81
N GLY A 402 17.63 -15.67 2.07
CA GLY A 402 18.67 -15.02 1.28
C GLY A 402 19.40 -13.89 2.01
N ASP A 403 20.40 -13.30 1.34
CA ASP A 403 21.03 -12.08 1.82
C ASP A 403 20.12 -10.87 1.52
N ILE A 404 19.57 -10.29 2.59
CA ILE A 404 18.66 -9.14 2.56
C ILE A 404 19.22 -7.95 1.77
N GLU A 405 20.55 -7.81 1.67
CA GLU A 405 21.19 -6.74 0.91
C GLU A 405 21.00 -6.85 -0.60
N TYR A 406 20.54 -7.99 -1.10
CA TYR A 406 20.14 -8.15 -2.50
C TYR A 406 18.62 -7.92 -2.72
N ALA A 407 17.82 -7.94 -1.65
CA ALA A 407 16.39 -7.71 -1.72
C ALA A 407 16.06 -6.20 -1.75
N PRO A 408 15.03 -5.77 -2.51
CA PRO A 408 14.58 -4.39 -2.49
C PRO A 408 14.08 -3.98 -1.09
N MET A 409 14.48 -2.78 -0.68
CA MET A 409 14.11 -2.17 0.60
C MET A 409 13.38 -0.85 0.35
N TRP A 410 12.05 -0.90 0.23
CA TRP A 410 11.18 0.24 -0.11
C TRP A 410 11.14 1.36 0.95
N ALA A 411 11.73 2.50 0.65
CA ALA A 411 11.84 3.59 1.62
C ALA A 411 11.71 4.96 0.98
N GLY A 412 10.94 5.84 1.63
CA GLY A 412 10.83 7.25 1.27
C GLY A 412 11.92 8.08 1.93
N THR A 413 12.09 9.33 1.51
CA THR A 413 13.10 10.23 2.12
C THR A 413 12.80 10.56 3.59
N SER A 414 11.59 10.25 4.07
CA SER A 414 11.19 10.38 5.48
C SER A 414 11.90 9.41 6.42
N VAL A 415 12.72 8.46 5.92
CA VAL A 415 13.63 7.65 6.76
C VAL A 415 14.44 8.48 7.74
N SER A 416 14.80 9.72 7.38
CA SER A 416 15.63 10.60 8.21
C SER A 416 15.03 10.92 9.60
N VAL A 417 13.72 10.77 9.76
CA VAL A 417 13.00 11.02 11.02
C VAL A 417 12.46 9.73 11.66
N VAL A 418 12.76 8.56 11.09
CA VAL A 418 12.42 7.25 11.63
C VAL A 418 13.60 6.74 12.43
N ASN A 419 13.58 6.92 13.76
CA ASN A 419 14.76 6.69 14.61
C ASN A 419 14.60 5.50 15.58
N ASP A 420 13.55 4.70 15.43
CA ASP A 420 13.22 3.61 16.34
C ASP A 420 12.34 2.54 15.66
N ILE A 421 12.28 1.36 16.29
CA ILE A 421 11.31 0.30 16.01
C ILE A 421 10.48 0.15 17.28
N LYS A 422 9.16 0.33 17.16
CA LYS A 422 8.23 0.24 18.30
C LYS A 422 6.84 -0.22 17.81
N PRO A 423 5.89 -0.54 18.71
CA PRO A 423 4.53 -0.89 18.32
C PRO A 423 3.85 0.21 17.49
N ALA A 424 3.12 -0.15 16.44
CA ALA A 424 2.44 0.80 15.56
C ALA A 424 1.44 1.69 16.33
N GLY A 425 0.80 1.15 17.37
CA GLY A 425 -0.08 1.94 18.22
C GLY A 425 0.64 2.98 19.08
N GLU A 426 1.91 2.76 19.42
CA GLU A 426 2.77 3.78 20.05
C GLU A 426 3.20 4.82 19.02
N ILE A 427 3.60 4.40 17.81
CA ILE A 427 3.91 5.31 16.71
C ILE A 427 2.77 6.30 16.47
N VAL A 428 1.52 5.82 16.38
CA VAL A 428 0.35 6.70 16.18
C VAL A 428 0.21 7.71 17.32
N ARG A 429 0.42 7.30 18.58
CA ARG A 429 0.32 8.19 19.74
C ARG A 429 1.40 9.25 19.74
N ASP A 430 2.63 8.89 19.42
CA ASP A 430 3.76 9.81 19.31
C ASP A 430 3.53 10.81 18.17
N LEU A 431 3.13 10.33 16.99
CA LEU A 431 2.80 11.18 15.84
C LEU A 431 1.70 12.21 16.17
N VAL A 432 0.66 11.79 16.91
CA VAL A 432 -0.40 12.69 17.36
C VAL A 432 0.19 13.71 18.33
N HIS A 433 0.87 13.28 19.39
CA HIS A 433 1.44 14.18 20.40
C HIS A 433 2.34 15.24 19.77
N ASP A 434 3.30 14.81 18.95
CA ASP A 434 4.27 15.67 18.29
C ASP A 434 3.59 16.67 17.33
N ALA A 435 2.55 16.23 16.60
CA ALA A 435 1.79 17.11 15.72
C ALA A 435 0.95 18.14 16.49
N GLU A 436 0.38 17.77 17.64
CA GLU A 436 -0.34 18.71 18.49
C GLU A 436 0.61 19.76 19.09
N VAL A 437 1.80 19.34 19.54
CA VAL A 437 2.86 20.25 20.01
C VAL A 437 3.31 21.20 18.90
N ALA A 438 3.60 20.67 17.70
CA ALA A 438 4.07 21.46 16.56
C ALA A 438 3.04 22.46 16.02
N ARG A 439 1.74 22.28 16.31
CA ARG A 439 0.68 23.23 15.94
C ARG A 439 0.41 24.28 17.00
N ALA A 440 0.84 24.04 18.23
CA ALA A 440 0.65 24.95 19.36
C ALA A 440 1.79 25.97 19.51
N GLY A 441 2.99 25.62 19.06
CA GLY A 441 4.14 26.54 18.91
C GLY A 441 4.12 27.27 17.58
#